data_AF-A0A074VNA2-F1
#
_entry.id   AF-A0A074VNA2-F1
#
_cell.length_a   1.000
_cell.length_b   1.000
_cell.length_c   1.000
_cell.angle_alpha   90.00
_cell.angle_beta   90.00
_cell.angle_gamma   90.00
#
_symmetry.space_group_name_H-M   'P 1'
#
loop_
_entity.id
_entity.type
_entity.pdbx_description
1 polymer ?
#
loop_
_entity_poly.entity_id
_entity_poly.type
_entity_poly.pdbx_seq_one_letter_code
_entity_poly.pdbx_strand_id
1 'polypeptide(L)' 'MTASSTLPPEIFRQIFSLVARDQLACCARVCKTWCEHATSLLYEHIDLTWRRPIIICEQSWDNMQLDTCPCEQTGVC' A
#
# COMPACT_ATOMS: atom_id res chain seq x y z
N MET A 1 -35.73 17.04 -2.27
CA MET A 1 -35.01 16.53 -3.45
C MET A 1 -33.53 16.52 -3.13
N THR A 2 -33.01 15.41 -2.61
CA THR A 2 -31.57 15.24 -2.41
C THR A 2 -30.96 14.92 -3.78
N ALA A 3 -30.40 15.92 -4.44
CA ALA A 3 -29.57 15.68 -5.62
C ALA A 3 -28.45 14.74 -5.18
N SER A 4 -28.52 13.47 -5.57
CA SER A 4 -27.38 12.57 -5.47
C SER A 4 -26.37 13.05 -6.51
N SER A 5 -25.54 14.00 -6.10
CA SER A 5 -24.39 14.49 -6.86
C SER A 5 -23.29 13.43 -6.83
N THR A 6 -23.61 12.26 -7.39
CA THR A 6 -22.63 11.22 -7.71
C THR A 6 -21.81 11.75 -8.87
N LEU A 7 -20.59 12.20 -8.56
CA LEU A 7 -19.60 12.59 -9.55
C LEU A 7 -19.34 11.42 -10.52
N PRO A 8 -19.10 11.69 -11.82
CA PRO A 8 -18.74 10.65 -12.78
C PRO A 8 -17.46 9.90 -12.36
N PRO A 9 -17.36 8.58 -12.63
CA PRO A 9 -16.17 7.77 -12.34
C PRO A 9 -14.86 8.33 -12.93
N GLU A 10 -14.92 8.91 -14.13
CA GLU A 10 -13.79 9.56 -14.79
C GLU A 10 -13.19 10.70 -13.96
N ILE A 11 -14.00 11.43 -13.19
CA ILE A 11 -13.51 12.51 -12.33
C ILE A 11 -12.67 11.93 -11.19
N PHE A 12 -13.10 10.80 -10.59
CA PHE A 12 -12.30 10.11 -9.58
C PHE A 12 -10.97 9.62 -10.14
N ARG A 13 -10.96 9.07 -11.36
CA ARG A 13 -9.70 8.69 -12.03
C ARG A 13 -8.78 9.87 -12.25
N GLN A 14 -9.30 11.01 -12.71
CA GLN A 14 -8.50 12.21 -12.91
C GLN A 14 -7.91 12.72 -11.59
N ILE A 15 -8.70 12.78 -10.52
CA ILE A 15 -8.22 13.17 -9.19
C ILE A 15 -7.13 12.20 -8.71
N PHE A 16 -7.38 10.90 -8.76
CA PHE A 16 -6.44 9.89 -8.28
C PHE A 16 -5.17 9.78 -9.13
N SER A 17 -5.21 10.19 -10.40
CA SER A 17 -4.01 10.28 -11.25
C SER A 17 -3.00 11.34 -10.76
N LEU A 18 -3.45 12.32 -9.95
CA LEU A 18 -2.60 13.35 -9.36
C LEU A 18 -2.02 12.92 -7.99
N VAL A 19 -2.46 11.79 -7.46
CA VAL A 19 -2.07 11.29 -6.14
C VAL A 19 -1.01 10.21 -6.30
N ALA A 20 0.04 10.29 -5.49
CA ALA A 20 1.06 9.25 -5.46
C ALA A 20 0.48 7.90 -5.04
N ARG A 21 0.98 6.79 -5.60
CA ARG A 21 0.39 5.46 -5.43
C ARG A 21 0.30 5.02 -3.96
N ASP A 22 1.32 5.37 -3.17
CA ASP A 22 1.39 5.13 -1.73
C ASP A 22 0.30 5.87 -0.93
N GLN A 23 -0.20 7.00 -1.46
CA GLN A 23 -1.25 7.81 -0.85
C GLN A 23 -2.67 7.42 -1.30
N LEU A 24 -2.82 6.64 -2.38
CA LEU A 24 -4.13 6.16 -2.83
C LEU A 24 -4.86 5.31 -1.79
N ALA A 25 -4.11 4.58 -0.94
CA ALA A 25 -4.69 3.81 0.16
C ALA A 25 -5.36 4.72 1.21
N CYS A 26 -4.85 5.94 1.41
CA CYS A 26 -5.48 6.95 2.26
C CYS A 26 -6.79 7.46 1.64
N CYS A 27 -6.83 7.68 0.32
CA CYS A 27 -8.04 8.09 -0.39
C CYS A 27 -9.17 7.07 -0.24
N ALA A 28 -8.86 5.76 -0.27
CA ALA A 28 -9.84 4.70 -0.08
C ALA A 28 -10.55 4.74 1.29
N ARG A 29 -10.00 5.45 2.28
CA ARG A 29 -10.56 5.53 3.64
C ARG A 29 -11.56 6.68 3.83
N VAL A 30 -11.68 7.59 2.87
CA VAL A 30 -12.52 8.80 3.00
C VAL A 30 -14.01 8.46 3.04
N CYS A 31 -14.49 7.66 2.09
CA CYS A 31 -15.85 7.17 2.06
C CYS A 31 -15.97 5.94 1.15
N LYS A 32 -17.15 5.30 1.14
CA LYS A 32 -17.40 4.08 0.33
C LYS A 32 -17.15 4.29 -1.16
N THR A 33 -17.63 5.41 -1.73
CA THR A 33 -17.43 5.73 -3.15
C THR A 33 -15.95 5.92 -3.50
N TRP A 34 -15.18 6.58 -2.64
CA TRP A 34 -13.74 6.73 -2.84
C TRP A 34 -13.02 5.39 -2.72
N CYS A 35 -13.44 4.53 -1.79
CA CYS A 35 -12.92 3.17 -1.67
C CYS A 35 -13.09 2.39 -2.97
N GLU A 36 -14.30 2.35 -3.54
CA GLU A 36 -14.58 1.64 -4.78
C GLU A 36 -13.68 2.09 -5.95
N HIS A 37 -13.53 3.39 -6.13
CA HIS A 37 -12.71 3.94 -7.22
C HIS A 37 -11.20 3.83 -6.97
N ALA A 38 -10.72 4.11 -5.75
CA ALA A 38 -9.29 4.05 -5.43
C ALA A 38 -8.78 2.60 -5.44
N THR A 39 -9.59 1.65 -4.98
CA THR A 39 -9.25 0.22 -4.95
C THR A 39 -9.02 -0.34 -6.34
N SER A 40 -9.86 0.05 -7.31
CA SER A 40 -9.68 -0.35 -8.71
C SER A 40 -8.32 0.07 -9.28
N LEU A 41 -7.78 1.23 -8.87
CA LEU A 41 -6.49 1.75 -9.34
C LEU A 41 -5.30 1.13 -8.58
N LEU A 42 -5.47 0.92 -7.27
CA LEU A 42 -4.48 0.27 -6.41
C LEU A 42 -4.15 -1.14 -6.87
N TYR A 43 -5.12 -1.87 -7.40
CA TYR A 43 -4.93 -3.24 -7.88
C TYR A 43 -4.68 -3.36 -9.38
N GLU A 44 -4.74 -2.26 -10.14
CA GLU A 44 -4.49 -2.29 -11.58
C GLU A 44 -3.04 -2.68 -11.93
N HIS A 45 -2.07 -2.25 -11.10
CA HIS A 45 -0.64 -2.52 -11.29
C HIS A 45 0.03 -2.81 -9.95
N ILE A 46 -0.01 -4.06 -9.51
CA ILE A 46 0.65 -4.46 -8.27
C ILE A 46 2.11 -4.79 -8.58
N ASP A 47 3.02 -3.91 -8.22
CA ASP A 47 4.44 -4.26 -8.16
C ASP A 47 4.69 -5.02 -6.85
N LEU A 48 4.66 -6.35 -6.95
CA LEU A 48 5.10 -7.22 -5.88
C LEU A 48 6.62 -7.25 -5.89
N THR A 49 7.24 -6.19 -5.40
CA THR A 49 8.64 -6.26 -5.02
C THR A 49 8.74 -7.34 -3.95
N TRP A 50 9.47 -8.42 -4.23
CA TRP A 50 9.77 -9.46 -3.25
C TRP A 50 10.53 -8.83 -2.09
N ARG A 51 9.80 -8.32 -1.10
CA ARG A 51 10.37 -8.03 0.20
C ARG A 51 10.53 -9.39 0.86
N ARG A 52 11.78 -9.85 1.03
CA ARG A 52 12.08 -11.06 1.81
C ARG A 52 11.27 -10.95 3.10
N PRO A 53 10.52 -12.00 3.50
CA PRO A 53 9.94 -12.04 4.84
C PRO A 53 11.08 -11.71 5.81
N ILE A 54 10.84 -10.84 6.79
CA ILE A 54 11.82 -10.59 7.84
C ILE A 54 12.12 -11.97 8.44
N ILE A 55 13.26 -12.56 8.08
CA ILE A 55 13.70 -13.80 8.67
C ILE A 55 14.07 -13.38 10.08
N ILE A 56 13.21 -13.72 11.04
CA ILE A 56 13.53 -13.57 12.45
C ILE A 56 14.78 -14.42 12.65
N CYS A 57 15.93 -13.77 12.74
CA CYS A 57 17.16 -14.46 13.01
C CYS A 57 17.01 -15.14 14.36
N GLU A 58 17.31 -16.44 14.46
CA GLU A 58 17.28 -17.14 15.75
C GLU A 58 18.24 -16.50 16.76
N GLN A 59 19.27 -15.78 16.30
CA GLN A 59 20.18 -15.02 17.17
C GLN A 59 19.59 -13.70 17.70
N SER A 60 18.49 -13.18 17.15
CA SER A 60 17.85 -11.95 17.63
C SER A 60 16.72 -12.20 18.63
N TRP A 61 16.55 -13.43 19.13
CA TRP A 61 15.52 -13.74 20.12
C TRP A 61 15.71 -13.02 21.45
N ASP A 62 16.94 -12.65 21.82
CA ASP A 62 17.20 -11.95 23.08
C ASP A 62 16.94 -10.44 23.02
N ASN A 63 16.86 -9.86 21.81
CA ASN A 63 16.56 -8.43 21.61
C ASN A 63 15.74 -8.28 20.33
N MET A 64 14.43 -8.01 20.46
CA MET A 64 13.47 -7.75 19.36
C MET A 64 13.82 -6.48 18.55
N GLN A 65 15.02 -6.39 18.00
CA GLN A 65 15.36 -5.35 17.03
C GLN A 65 14.82 -5.77 15.68
N LEU A 66 13.94 -4.93 15.12
CA LEU A 66 13.37 -5.05 13.77
C LEU A 66 14.38 -4.67 12.68
N ASP A 67 15.68 -4.67 13.02
CA ASP A 67 16.76 -4.31 12.12
C ASP A 67 17.16 -5.50 11.24
N THR A 68 17.80 -5.18 10.11
CA THR A 68 18.33 -6.14 9.14
C THR A 68 19.24 -7.18 9.84
N CYS A 69 19.05 -8.47 9.57
CA CYS A 69 19.85 -9.50 10.23
C CYS A 69 21.34 -9.30 9.93
N PRO A 70 22.25 -9.41 10.93
CA PRO A 70 23.70 -9.38 10.67
C PRO A 70 24.15 -10.44 9.66
N CYS A 71 23.46 -11.57 9.60
CA CYS A 71 23.66 -12.64 8.63
C CYS A 71 23.37 -12.24 7.17
N GLU A 72 22.56 -11.20 6.95
CA GLU A 72 22.30 -10.63 5.62
C GLU A 72 23.45 -9.73 5.15
N GLN A 73 24.22 -9.13 6.06
CA GLN A 73 25.40 -8.32 5.71
C GLN A 73 26.55 -9.19 5.17
N THR A 74 26.59 -10.46 5.57
CA THR A 74 27.62 -11.42 5.18
C THR A 74 27.19 -12.32 4.02
N GLY A 75 25.92 -12.24 3.59
CA GLY A 75 25.39 -12.96 2.43
C GLY A 75 25.24 -14.47 2.62
N VAL A 76 25.20 -14.96 3.86
CA VAL A 76 25.26 -16.40 4.19
C VAL A 76 23.91 -16.96 4.66
N CYS A 77 22.82 -16.23 4.41
CA CYS A 77 21.49 -16.52 4.95
C CYS A 77 20.53 -17.18 3.94
#